data_AF-A0A377E2Z6-F1
#
_entry.id   AF-A0A377E2Z6-F1
#
_cell.length_a   1.000
_cell.length_b   1.000
_cell.length_c   1.000
_cell.angle_alpha   90.00
_cell.angle_beta   90.00
_cell.angle_gamma   90.00
#
_symmetry.space_group_name_H-M   'P 1'
#
loop_
_entity.id
_entity.type
_entity.pdbx_description
1 polymer ?
#
loop_
_entity_poly.entity_id
_entity_poly.type
_entity_poly.pdbx_seq_one_letter_code
_entity_poly.pdbx_strand_id
1 'polypeptide(L)'
;MGALGALSADMTQANSTLPDDSQHDGQSVRFLYNKSLNESGTNIQLVGYRYSTSGYFNFADTTYSRMNGYNIETQDGVIQVKPKFTDYYNLAYNKRGKLQLTVTQQLGRTSTLYLSGSHQTYWGTSNVDEQFQAGLNTAFEDINWTLSYSLTKNAWQKGRDQMLALNVNIPFSHWLRSDSKSQWRHASASYSMSHDLNGRMNNLAGVYGTLLEDNNLSYSVQTGYAGGGDGNSGSTGYATLNYRGGYGNANIGYSHSDDIKQLYYGVSGGVLAHANGVTLGQPLNDTVVLVKAPGAKDAKVENQTGVRTDWRGYAVLPYATEYRENRVALDTNTLADNVDLDNAVANVVPTRGRSCEQSLKRALG
;
A
#
# COMPACT_ATOMS: atom_id res chain seq x y z
N MET A 1 21.99 -13.94 -13.48
CA MET A 1 22.92 -12.85 -13.10
C MET A 1 24.32 -13.42 -12.99
N GLY A 2 25.34 -12.70 -13.46
CA GLY A 2 26.72 -13.17 -13.40
C GLY A 2 27.31 -13.15 -11.98
N ALA A 3 28.53 -13.68 -11.84
CA ALA A 3 29.28 -13.66 -10.57
C ALA A 3 29.51 -12.24 -10.04
N LEU A 4 29.58 -11.23 -10.90
CA LEU A 4 29.75 -9.82 -10.55
C LEU A 4 28.43 -9.04 -10.40
N GLY A 5 27.26 -9.67 -10.59
CA GLY A 5 25.96 -8.99 -10.53
C GLY A 5 25.43 -8.57 -11.90
N ALA A 6 24.50 -7.62 -11.91
CA ALA A 6 23.95 -6.98 -13.10
C ALA A 6 24.18 -5.47 -13.00
N LEU A 7 24.72 -4.88 -14.07
CA LEU A 7 24.97 -3.45 -14.20
C LEU A 7 24.24 -2.94 -15.45
N SER A 8 23.56 -1.80 -15.33
CA SER A 8 23.08 -1.04 -16.48
C SER A 8 23.49 0.42 -16.35
N ALA A 9 23.74 1.04 -17.51
CA ALA A 9 24.03 2.46 -17.61
C ALA A 9 23.21 3.05 -18.77
N ASP A 10 22.61 4.21 -18.54
CA ASP A 10 21.89 4.97 -19.55
C ASP A 10 22.31 6.44 -19.54
N MET A 11 22.25 7.07 -20.70
CA MET A 11 22.55 8.49 -20.90
C MET A 11 21.41 9.14 -21.68
N THR A 12 20.94 10.28 -21.17
CA THR A 12 19.87 11.08 -21.76
C THR A 12 20.39 12.46 -22.08
N GLN A 13 20.28 12.89 -23.33
CA GLN A 13 20.46 14.28 -23.74
C GLN A 13 19.10 14.98 -23.72
N ALA A 14 19.05 16.18 -23.16
CA ALA A 14 17.88 17.05 -23.17
C ALA A 14 18.29 18.43 -23.71
N ASN A 15 17.49 18.95 -24.63
CA ASN A 15 17.49 20.36 -25.02
C ASN A 15 16.12 20.91 -24.62
N SER A 16 16.11 21.90 -23.74
CA SER A 16 14.92 22.35 -23.03
C SER A 16 14.81 23.87 -23.08
N THR A 17 13.61 24.36 -23.38
CA THR A 17 13.26 25.78 -23.26
C THR A 17 12.45 25.97 -21.98
N LEU A 18 12.95 26.80 -21.07
CA LEU A 18 12.30 27.10 -19.79
C LEU A 18 11.20 28.17 -19.95
N PRO A 19 10.38 28.43 -18.92
CA PRO A 19 9.24 29.36 -19.02
C PRO A 19 9.64 30.83 -19.23
N ASP A 20 10.91 31.17 -19.07
CA ASP A 20 11.50 32.48 -19.38
C ASP A 20 12.10 32.54 -20.80
N ASP A 21 11.74 31.60 -21.67
CA ASP A 21 12.27 31.42 -23.03
C ASP A 21 13.78 31.13 -23.10
N SER A 22 14.43 30.84 -21.97
CA SER A 22 15.84 30.47 -21.96
C SER A 22 16.06 29.02 -22.43
N GLN A 23 17.04 28.83 -23.32
CA GLN A 23 17.41 27.51 -23.85
C GLN A 23 18.55 26.90 -23.02
N HIS A 24 18.39 25.62 -22.67
CA HIS A 24 19.35 24.85 -21.88
C HIS A 24 19.65 23.51 -22.54
N ASP A 25 20.93 23.19 -22.64
CA ASP A 25 21.43 21.89 -23.06
C ASP A 25 22.00 21.13 -21.87
N GLY A 26 21.58 19.88 -21.71
CA GLY A 26 22.03 19.06 -20.61
C GLY A 26 22.02 17.57 -20.86
N GLN A 27 22.82 16.88 -20.04
CA GLN A 27 23.00 15.43 -20.06
C GLN A 27 22.72 14.87 -18.69
N SER A 28 22.08 13.70 -18.63
CA SER A 28 21.95 12.90 -17.41
C SER A 28 22.48 11.50 -17.67
N VAL A 29 23.35 11.03 -16.79
CA VAL A 29 23.87 9.66 -16.80
C VAL A 29 23.37 8.96 -15.54
N ARG A 30 22.86 7.75 -15.70
CA ARG A 30 22.41 6.89 -14.60
C ARG A 30 23.11 5.54 -14.65
N PHE A 31 23.59 5.11 -13.49
CA PHE A 31 24.12 3.77 -13.25
C PHE A 31 23.18 3.04 -12.29
N LEU A 32 22.87 1.78 -12.60
CA LEU A 32 22.10 0.89 -11.74
C LEU A 32 22.86 -0.43 -11.59
N TYR A 33 23.05 -0.85 -10.35
CA TYR A 33 23.69 -2.11 -10.00
C TYR A 33 22.78 -2.94 -9.08
N ASN A 34 22.69 -4.24 -9.36
CA ASN A 34 21.98 -5.22 -8.55
C ASN A 34 22.84 -6.48 -8.38
N LYS A 35 22.83 -7.05 -7.17
CA LYS A 35 23.48 -8.31 -6.87
C LYS A 35 22.81 -9.05 -5.72
N SER A 36 22.41 -10.29 -5.98
CA SER A 36 22.09 -11.27 -4.94
C SER A 36 23.32 -12.11 -4.58
N LEU A 37 23.77 -12.06 -3.33
CA LEU A 37 24.78 -12.94 -2.74
C LEU A 37 24.10 -13.94 -1.81
N ASN A 38 23.69 -15.08 -2.37
CA ASN A 38 22.92 -16.08 -1.61
C ASN A 38 23.75 -16.75 -0.51
N GLU A 39 25.05 -16.93 -0.70
CA GLU A 39 25.94 -17.59 0.27
C GLU A 39 26.08 -16.81 1.58
N SER A 40 26.19 -15.48 1.50
CA SER A 40 26.25 -14.60 2.67
C SER A 40 24.87 -14.13 3.13
N GLY A 41 23.79 -14.50 2.43
CA GLY A 41 22.43 -13.96 2.67
C GLY A 41 22.27 -12.47 2.36
N THR A 42 23.21 -11.86 1.63
CA THR A 42 23.19 -10.44 1.28
C THR A 42 22.49 -10.24 -0.05
N ASN A 43 21.45 -9.43 -0.10
CA ASN A 43 20.79 -9.04 -1.34
C ASN A 43 20.88 -7.52 -1.52
N ILE A 44 21.72 -7.11 -2.45
CA ILE A 44 21.87 -5.73 -2.90
C ILE A 44 20.83 -5.51 -4.01
N GLN A 45 19.66 -5.03 -3.61
CA GLN A 45 18.52 -4.85 -4.51
C GLN A 45 18.77 -3.74 -5.52
N LEU A 46 19.32 -2.61 -5.07
CA LEU A 46 19.60 -1.49 -5.94
C LEU A 46 20.70 -0.61 -5.36
N VAL A 47 21.74 -0.37 -6.16
CA VAL A 47 22.65 0.76 -6.00
C VAL A 47 22.52 1.60 -7.26
N GLY A 48 21.91 2.77 -7.11
CA GLY A 48 21.61 3.67 -8.21
C GLY A 48 22.35 4.99 -8.02
N TYR A 49 23.08 5.43 -9.03
CA TYR A 49 23.65 6.77 -9.05
C TYR A 49 23.26 7.48 -10.33
N ARG A 50 22.58 8.61 -10.20
CA ARG A 50 22.25 9.51 -11.31
C ARG A 50 23.02 10.81 -11.14
N TYR A 51 23.62 11.29 -12.22
CA TYR A 51 24.25 12.59 -12.31
C TYR A 51 23.67 13.36 -13.50
N SER A 52 23.29 14.60 -13.28
CA SER A 52 22.72 15.51 -14.27
C SER A 52 23.52 16.80 -14.30
N THR A 53 23.86 17.26 -15.51
CA THR A 53 24.54 18.55 -15.73
C THR A 53 23.62 19.72 -15.36
N SER A 54 24.19 20.92 -15.20
CA SER A 54 23.42 22.12 -14.80
C SER A 54 22.32 22.50 -15.79
N GLY A 55 22.50 22.24 -17.09
CA GLY A 55 21.47 22.50 -18.11
C GLY A 55 20.48 21.35 -18.35
N TYR A 56 20.51 20.28 -17.55
CA TYR A 56 19.59 19.16 -17.71
C TYR A 56 18.26 19.44 -16.99
N PHE A 57 17.17 19.33 -17.75
CA PHE A 57 15.80 19.47 -17.26
C PHE A 57 14.96 18.28 -17.74
N ASN A 58 14.00 17.85 -16.91
CA ASN A 58 13.03 16.84 -17.32
C ASN A 58 11.90 17.53 -18.09
N PHE A 59 11.12 16.75 -18.84
CA PHE A 59 9.95 17.27 -19.56
C PHE A 59 8.97 18.03 -18.64
N ALA A 60 8.73 17.51 -17.43
CA ALA A 60 7.88 18.19 -16.45
C ALA A 60 8.41 19.58 -16.04
N ASP A 61 9.73 19.79 -16.04
CA ASP A 61 10.34 21.08 -15.68
C ASP A 61 10.05 22.17 -16.73
N THR A 62 9.80 21.79 -17.99
CA THR A 62 9.40 22.72 -19.07
C THR A 62 7.91 23.05 -19.10
N THR A 63 7.09 22.35 -18.32
CA THR A 63 5.62 22.58 -18.30
C THR A 63 5.18 23.64 -17.30
N TYR A 64 6.10 24.16 -16.48
CA TYR A 64 5.79 25.24 -15.55
C TYR A 64 5.49 26.55 -16.28
N SER A 65 4.65 27.41 -15.71
CA SER A 65 4.36 28.73 -16.29
C SER A 65 5.31 29.84 -15.82
N ARG A 66 6.14 29.58 -14.80
CA ARG A 66 7.07 30.55 -14.20
C ARG A 66 8.38 29.84 -13.82
N MET A 67 9.46 30.60 -13.65
CA MET A 67 10.77 30.08 -13.24
C MET A 67 10.85 29.68 -11.76
N ASN A 68 10.04 30.32 -10.92
CA ASN A 68 9.87 30.00 -9.51
C ASN A 68 8.42 30.25 -9.09
N GLY A 69 7.96 29.54 -8.07
CA GLY A 69 6.64 29.79 -7.51
C GLY A 69 5.99 28.58 -6.88
N TYR A 70 4.70 28.70 -6.66
CA TYR A 70 3.81 27.65 -6.18
C TYR A 70 2.82 27.35 -7.30
N ASN A 71 2.70 26.09 -7.71
CA ASN A 71 1.63 25.69 -8.63
C ASN A 71 0.37 25.38 -7.80
N ILE A 72 -0.66 26.20 -7.95
CA ILE A 72 -2.04 25.82 -7.64
C ILE A 72 -2.83 26.09 -8.92
N GLU A 73 -3.09 25.04 -9.70
CA GLU A 73 -4.16 25.10 -10.71
C GLU A 73 -5.50 24.88 -9.98
N THR A 74 -6.25 25.96 -9.77
CA THR A 74 -7.67 25.92 -9.42
C THR A 74 -8.49 26.26 -10.65
N GLN A 75 -9.61 25.56 -10.88
CA GLN A 75 -10.51 25.78 -12.02
C GLN A 75 -11.13 27.20 -12.06
N ASP A 76 -11.05 27.97 -10.96
CA ASP A 76 -11.72 29.26 -10.78
C ASP A 76 -10.76 30.50 -10.69
N GLY A 77 -9.51 30.37 -11.13
CA GLY A 77 -8.54 31.49 -11.15
C GLY A 77 -7.64 31.60 -9.91
N VAL A 78 -6.82 32.66 -9.85
CA VAL A 78 -5.70 32.80 -8.89
C VAL A 78 -6.21 33.12 -7.48
N ILE A 79 -6.27 32.11 -6.61
CA ILE A 79 -6.52 32.28 -5.18
C ILE A 79 -5.18 32.31 -4.44
N GLN A 80 -4.87 33.41 -3.72
CA GLN A 80 -3.74 33.44 -2.79
C GLN A 80 -4.07 32.61 -1.54
N VAL A 81 -3.65 31.36 -1.54
CA VAL A 81 -3.74 30.46 -0.37
C VAL A 81 -2.51 30.69 0.52
N LYS A 82 -2.71 30.75 1.85
CA LYS A 82 -1.62 30.79 2.84
C LYS A 82 -0.61 29.65 2.56
N PRO A 83 0.70 29.96 2.51
CA PRO A 83 1.71 29.05 1.97
C PRO A 83 1.88 27.79 2.83
N LYS A 84 1.81 26.62 2.20
CA LYS A 84 2.44 25.39 2.69
C LYS A 84 3.74 25.21 1.91
N PHE A 85 4.87 25.01 2.61
CA PHE A 85 6.22 24.93 2.02
C PHE A 85 6.44 23.75 1.06
N THR A 86 5.53 22.78 1.03
CA THR A 86 5.70 21.50 0.32
C THR A 86 5.69 21.62 -1.21
N ASP A 87 5.15 22.71 -1.76
CA ASP A 87 4.88 22.82 -3.21
C ASP A 87 5.72 23.92 -3.92
N TYR A 88 6.77 24.41 -3.25
CA TYR A 88 7.69 25.38 -3.85
C TYR A 88 8.59 24.70 -4.88
N TYR A 89 8.52 25.15 -6.13
CA TYR A 89 9.46 24.75 -7.17
C TYR A 89 10.33 25.93 -7.59
N ASN A 90 11.57 25.60 -7.95
CA ASN A 90 12.52 26.59 -8.44
C ASN A 90 13.44 25.92 -9.47
N LEU A 91 13.29 26.34 -10.73
CA LEU A 91 14.03 25.79 -11.87
C LEU A 91 15.51 26.21 -11.84
N ALA A 92 15.89 27.21 -11.04
CA ALA A 92 17.29 27.60 -10.84
C ALA A 92 18.07 26.61 -9.96
N TYR A 93 17.37 25.80 -9.15
CA TYR A 93 17.98 24.79 -8.29
C TYR A 93 17.63 23.39 -8.79
N ASN A 94 18.00 23.08 -10.03
CA ASN A 94 17.76 21.76 -10.59
C ASN A 94 18.62 20.68 -9.91
N LYS A 95 18.13 19.43 -10.01
CA LYS A 95 18.72 18.26 -9.37
C LYS A 95 20.06 17.90 -10.02
N ARG A 96 21.13 17.88 -9.23
CA ARG A 96 22.50 17.58 -9.68
C ARG A 96 22.80 16.09 -9.64
N GLY A 97 22.77 15.49 -8.45
CA GLY A 97 23.21 14.11 -8.25
C GLY A 97 22.32 13.40 -7.26
N LYS A 98 21.93 12.17 -7.57
CA LYS A 98 21.10 11.30 -6.73
C LYS A 98 21.78 9.97 -6.50
N LEU A 99 22.08 9.65 -5.25
CA LEU A 99 22.45 8.31 -4.84
C LEU A 99 21.22 7.61 -4.24
N GLN A 100 21.01 6.35 -4.59
CA GLN A 100 19.98 5.48 -4.02
C GLN A 100 20.62 4.14 -3.66
N LEU A 101 20.34 3.66 -2.47
CA LEU A 101 20.86 2.41 -1.95
C LEU A 101 19.73 1.62 -1.30
N THR A 102 19.65 0.32 -1.59
CA THR A 102 18.74 -0.61 -0.92
C THR A 102 19.43 -1.96 -0.81
N VAL A 103 19.70 -2.37 0.43
CA VAL A 103 20.40 -3.59 0.78
C VAL A 103 19.60 -4.31 1.85
N THR A 104 19.40 -5.61 1.66
CA THR A 104 18.80 -6.50 2.65
C THR A 104 19.79 -7.58 2.99
N GLN A 105 19.96 -7.89 4.26
CA GLN A 105 20.88 -8.89 4.77
C GLN A 105 20.11 -9.86 5.64
N GLN A 106 20.07 -11.12 5.22
CA GLN A 106 19.54 -12.20 6.04
C GLN A 106 20.57 -12.53 7.14
N LEU A 107 20.12 -12.50 8.39
CA LEU A 107 20.94 -12.81 9.58
C LEU A 107 20.41 -14.11 10.18
N GLY A 108 21.02 -15.23 9.76
CA GLY A 108 20.56 -16.56 10.16
C GLY A 108 19.20 -16.93 9.56
N ARG A 109 18.38 -17.68 10.30
CA ARG A 109 17.08 -18.18 9.83
C ARG A 109 15.90 -17.27 10.18
N THR A 110 16.07 -16.46 11.22
CA THR A 110 14.97 -15.76 11.91
C THR A 110 15.02 -14.25 11.74
N SER A 111 16.15 -13.68 11.33
CA SER A 111 16.33 -12.22 11.29
C SER A 111 16.67 -11.72 9.89
N THR A 112 16.14 -10.56 9.54
CA THR A 112 16.43 -9.84 8.30
C THR A 112 16.70 -8.37 8.63
N LEU A 113 17.88 -7.90 8.28
CA LEU A 113 18.25 -6.49 8.32
C LEU A 113 17.95 -5.88 6.96
N TYR A 114 17.31 -4.71 6.93
CA TYR A 114 17.15 -3.91 5.73
C TYR A 114 17.76 -2.53 5.94
N LEU A 115 18.39 -2.02 4.89
CA LEU A 115 19.02 -0.72 4.83
C LEU A 115 18.60 -0.06 3.52
N SER A 116 18.05 1.14 3.60
CA SER A 116 17.73 1.94 2.42
C SER A 116 18.11 3.39 2.66
N GLY A 117 18.45 4.09 1.59
CA GLY A 117 18.76 5.50 1.70
C GLY A 117 18.86 6.19 0.35
N SER A 118 18.73 7.50 0.38
CA SER A 118 18.98 8.35 -0.76
C SER A 118 19.64 9.66 -0.35
N HIS A 119 20.46 10.18 -1.25
CA HIS A 119 21.15 11.44 -1.08
C HIS A 119 21.04 12.25 -2.38
N GLN A 120 20.38 13.40 -2.30
CA GLN A 120 20.14 14.28 -3.44
C GLN A 120 20.87 15.60 -3.25
N THR A 121 21.59 16.01 -4.29
CA THR A 121 22.26 17.31 -4.38
C THR A 121 21.60 18.17 -5.46
N TYR A 122 21.77 19.48 -5.34
CA TYR A 122 21.20 20.48 -6.23
C TYR A 122 22.30 21.38 -6.79
N TRP A 123 22.09 21.93 -7.98
CA TRP A 123 22.93 23.02 -8.49
C TRP A 123 22.54 24.33 -7.82
N GLY A 124 23.50 25.27 -7.71
CA GLY A 124 23.26 26.60 -7.13
C GLY A 124 23.17 26.67 -5.60
N THR A 125 23.09 25.54 -4.89
CA THR A 125 23.05 25.49 -3.42
C THR A 125 23.88 24.34 -2.85
N SER A 126 24.35 24.47 -1.61
CA SER A 126 24.97 23.39 -0.84
C SER A 126 23.93 22.55 -0.07
N ASN A 127 22.64 22.87 -0.20
CA ASN A 127 21.58 22.10 0.46
C ASN A 127 21.42 20.72 -0.18
N VAL A 128 21.05 19.74 0.64
CA VAL A 128 20.92 18.34 0.26
C VAL A 128 19.64 17.75 0.84
N ASP A 129 19.02 16.84 0.10
CA ASP A 129 18.03 15.94 0.69
C ASP A 129 18.72 14.65 1.11
N GLU A 130 18.52 14.26 2.36
CA GLU A 130 19.01 13.01 2.92
C GLU A 130 17.82 12.21 3.42
N GLN A 131 17.72 10.96 2.98
CA GLN A 131 16.79 10.00 3.52
C GLN A 131 17.55 8.73 3.84
N PHE A 132 17.34 8.18 5.02
CA PHE A 132 17.98 6.95 5.45
C PHE A 132 17.00 6.17 6.31
N GLN A 133 16.88 4.88 6.06
CA GLN A 133 16.06 3.97 6.84
C GLN A 133 16.81 2.66 7.05
N ALA A 134 16.95 2.26 8.30
CA ALA A 134 17.49 0.98 8.69
C ALA A 134 16.42 0.25 9.50
N GLY A 135 16.33 -1.07 9.37
CA GLY A 135 15.51 -1.83 10.30
C GLY A 135 15.86 -3.30 10.35
N LEU A 136 15.58 -3.88 11.50
CA LEU A 136 15.81 -5.27 11.82
C LEU A 136 14.44 -5.90 12.08
N ASN A 137 14.07 -6.86 11.25
CA ASN A 137 12.92 -7.72 11.47
C ASN A 137 13.43 -9.07 12.02
N THR A 138 12.87 -9.55 13.13
CA THR A 138 13.18 -10.86 13.71
C THR A 138 11.89 -11.59 14.01
N ALA A 139 11.72 -12.75 13.38
CA ALA A 139 10.66 -13.69 13.67
C ALA A 139 11.15 -14.71 14.71
N PHE A 140 10.61 -14.65 15.92
CA PHE A 140 10.82 -15.64 16.96
C PHE A 140 9.55 -16.48 17.10
N GLU A 141 9.60 -17.72 16.60
CA GLU A 141 8.42 -18.59 16.46
C GLU A 141 7.30 -17.84 15.69
N ASP A 142 6.17 -17.60 16.34
CA ASP A 142 5.04 -16.87 15.75
C ASP A 142 5.11 -15.36 15.99
N ILE A 143 6.02 -14.89 16.84
CA ILE A 143 6.14 -13.49 17.25
C ILE A 143 7.07 -12.75 16.29
N ASN A 144 6.60 -11.64 15.74
CA ASN A 144 7.39 -10.79 14.86
C ASN A 144 7.84 -9.51 15.59
N TRP A 145 9.14 -9.27 15.63
CA TRP A 145 9.77 -8.08 16.19
C TRP A 145 10.35 -7.24 15.06
N THR A 146 9.94 -5.99 14.96
CA THR A 146 10.48 -5.04 13.99
C THR A 146 11.04 -3.83 14.72
N LEU A 147 12.35 -3.62 14.64
CA LEU A 147 13.01 -2.39 15.06
C LEU A 147 13.38 -1.61 13.80
N SER A 148 12.99 -0.34 13.71
CA SER A 148 13.27 0.50 12.56
C SER A 148 13.72 1.88 12.99
N TYR A 149 14.64 2.46 12.23
CA TYR A 149 15.14 3.80 12.40
C TYR A 149 15.05 4.51 11.05
N SER A 150 14.41 5.67 11.02
CA SER A 150 14.36 6.52 9.85
C SER A 150 14.90 7.91 10.17
N LEU A 151 15.60 8.49 9.20
CA LEU A 151 16.10 9.85 9.19
C LEU A 151 15.70 10.48 7.87
N THR A 152 15.07 11.65 7.95
CA THR A 152 14.72 12.47 6.79
C THR A 152 15.17 13.91 7.04
N LYS A 153 15.85 14.50 6.07
CA LYS A 153 16.29 15.88 6.07
C LYS A 153 16.04 16.45 4.68
N ASN A 154 15.24 17.50 4.62
CA ASN A 154 14.90 18.18 3.36
C ASN A 154 15.82 19.39 3.15
N ALA A 155 16.20 19.65 1.92
CA ALA A 155 17.07 20.74 1.51
C ALA A 155 16.51 22.13 1.87
N TRP A 156 15.18 22.26 1.92
CA TRP A 156 14.47 23.53 2.14
C TRP A 156 13.91 23.68 3.55
N GLN A 157 14.15 22.72 4.45
CA GLN A 157 13.72 22.76 5.84
C GLN A 157 14.93 22.65 6.76
N LYS A 158 14.99 23.51 7.78
CA LYS A 158 16.00 23.40 8.82
C LYS A 158 15.56 22.34 9.83
N GLY A 159 16.40 21.35 10.04
CA GLY A 159 16.13 20.26 10.99
C GLY A 159 16.41 18.89 10.37
N ARG A 160 16.47 17.89 11.23
CA ARG A 160 16.53 16.48 10.83
C ARG A 160 15.40 15.80 11.57
N ASP A 161 14.48 15.22 10.81
CA ASP A 161 13.39 14.47 11.38
C ASP A 161 13.87 13.02 11.52
N GLN A 162 13.89 12.54 12.75
CA GLN A 162 14.34 11.19 13.07
C GLN A 162 13.18 10.44 13.73
N MET A 163 13.14 9.12 13.56
CA MET A 163 12.17 8.27 14.22
C MET A 163 12.79 6.91 14.47
N LEU A 164 12.81 6.50 15.73
CA LEU A 164 13.10 5.14 16.15
C LEU A 164 11.78 4.46 16.53
N ALA A 165 11.44 3.38 15.86
CA ALA A 165 10.20 2.65 16.10
C ALA A 165 10.47 1.17 16.37
N LEU A 166 9.89 0.64 17.43
CA LEU A 166 9.83 -0.77 17.78
C LEU A 166 8.39 -1.25 17.62
N ASN A 167 8.18 -2.37 16.95
CA ASN A 167 6.89 -3.03 16.84
C ASN A 167 7.04 -4.51 17.18
N VAL A 168 6.08 -5.03 17.95
CA VAL A 168 5.98 -6.43 18.35
C VAL A 168 4.58 -6.90 17.97
N ASN A 169 4.50 -7.96 17.19
CA ASN A 169 3.24 -8.57 16.79
C ASN A 169 3.18 -10.02 17.27
N ILE A 170 2.13 -10.34 18.03
CA ILE A 170 1.91 -11.64 18.68
C ILE A 170 0.57 -12.20 18.17
N PRO A 171 0.57 -13.11 17.19
CA PRO A 171 -0.65 -13.78 16.76
C PRO A 171 -1.07 -14.86 17.77
N PHE A 172 -2.36 -14.91 18.11
CA PHE A 172 -2.88 -15.94 19.01
C PHE A 172 -3.21 -17.26 18.30
N SER A 173 -3.02 -17.32 16.99
CA SER A 173 -3.41 -18.46 16.13
C SER A 173 -2.71 -19.77 16.52
N HIS A 174 -1.46 -19.70 16.96
CA HIS A 174 -0.64 -20.85 17.36
C HIS A 174 -0.64 -21.09 18.88
N TRP A 175 -1.23 -20.18 19.66
CA TRP A 175 -1.33 -20.28 21.13
C TRP A 175 -2.56 -21.08 21.55
N LEU A 176 -3.48 -21.32 20.62
CA LEU A 176 -4.63 -22.19 20.76
C LEU A 176 -4.44 -23.44 19.92
N ARG A 177 -5.16 -24.51 20.27
CA ARG A 177 -5.19 -25.74 19.46
C ARG A 177 -5.64 -25.41 18.03
N SER A 178 -5.04 -26.07 17.04
CA SER A 178 -5.24 -25.78 15.62
C SER A 178 -6.69 -25.95 15.13
N ASP A 179 -7.49 -26.77 15.81
CA ASP A 179 -8.91 -27.06 15.57
C ASP A 179 -9.86 -26.26 16.48
N SER A 180 -9.33 -25.30 17.24
CA SER A 180 -10.14 -24.44 18.10
C SER A 180 -11.13 -23.62 17.27
N LYS A 181 -12.41 -23.71 17.64
CA LYS A 181 -13.50 -22.88 17.08
C LYS A 181 -13.56 -21.47 17.68
N SER A 182 -12.61 -21.12 18.55
CA SER A 182 -12.56 -19.81 19.21
C SER A 182 -12.15 -18.72 18.21
N GLN A 183 -12.90 -17.61 18.20
CA GLN A 183 -12.57 -16.45 17.36
C GLN A 183 -11.24 -15.80 17.74
N TRP A 184 -10.73 -16.04 18.95
CA TRP A 184 -9.41 -15.58 19.37
C TRP A 184 -8.27 -16.12 18.52
N ARG A 185 -8.45 -17.26 17.82
CA ARG A 185 -7.46 -17.79 16.88
C ARG A 185 -7.22 -16.85 15.69
N HIS A 186 -8.20 -16.02 15.36
CA HIS A 186 -8.14 -15.03 14.28
C HIS A 186 -7.72 -13.64 14.76
N ALA A 187 -7.23 -13.53 16.00
CA ALA A 187 -6.78 -12.28 16.61
C ALA A 187 -5.26 -12.25 16.81
N SER A 188 -4.70 -11.04 16.79
CA SER A 188 -3.29 -10.74 17.07
C SER A 188 -3.20 -9.53 17.97
N ALA A 189 -2.24 -9.56 18.91
CA ALA A 189 -1.87 -8.40 19.70
C ALA A 189 -0.68 -7.68 19.06
N SER A 190 -0.76 -6.36 18.99
CA SER A 190 0.32 -5.51 18.50
C SER A 190 0.71 -4.51 19.57
N TYR A 191 2.01 -4.39 19.82
CA TYR A 191 2.58 -3.31 20.62
C TYR A 191 3.57 -2.54 19.76
N SER A 192 3.48 -1.22 19.73
CA SER A 192 4.43 -0.36 19.02
C SER A 192 4.82 0.83 19.86
N MET A 193 6.11 1.16 19.84
CA MET A 193 6.70 2.33 20.47
C MET A 193 7.46 3.11 19.42
N SER A 194 7.30 4.43 19.38
CA SER A 194 7.99 5.33 18.46
C SER A 194 8.55 6.52 19.22
N HIS A 195 9.80 6.89 18.94
CA HIS A 195 10.48 8.02 19.56
C HIS A 195 11.20 8.85 18.50
N ASP A 196 10.95 10.16 18.48
CA ASP A 196 11.51 11.05 17.46
C ASP A 196 12.97 11.48 17.73
N LEU A 197 13.56 11.00 18.84
CA LEU A 197 14.88 11.41 19.34
C LEU A 197 15.01 12.92 19.61
N ASN A 198 13.88 13.63 19.66
CA ASN A 198 13.76 15.05 19.97
C ASN A 198 12.78 15.30 21.13
N GLY A 199 12.53 14.26 21.93
CA GLY A 199 11.76 14.30 23.16
C GLY A 199 10.33 13.77 23.04
N ARG A 200 9.77 13.58 21.85
CA ARG A 200 8.42 13.02 21.66
C ARG A 200 8.47 11.49 21.63
N MET A 201 7.67 10.85 22.47
CA MET A 201 7.52 9.41 22.54
C MET A 201 6.04 9.05 22.41
N ASN A 202 5.74 7.99 21.68
CA ASN A 202 4.39 7.46 21.55
C ASN A 202 4.41 5.94 21.66
N ASN A 203 3.53 5.40 22.50
CA ASN A 203 3.39 3.98 22.74
C ASN A 203 1.95 3.59 22.48
N LEU A 204 1.73 2.51 21.72
CA LEU A 204 0.42 2.04 21.31
C LEU A 204 0.35 0.53 21.50
N ALA A 205 -0.67 0.08 22.23
CA ALA A 205 -0.99 -1.33 22.42
C ALA A 205 -2.38 -1.60 21.85
N GLY A 206 -2.55 -2.73 21.17
CA GLY A 206 -3.83 -3.03 20.57
C GLY A 206 -4.01 -4.48 20.18
N VAL A 207 -5.25 -4.83 19.86
CA VAL A 207 -5.66 -6.13 19.37
C VAL A 207 -6.46 -5.93 18.10
N TYR A 208 -6.15 -6.72 17.08
CA TYR A 208 -6.85 -6.72 15.82
C TYR A 208 -7.08 -8.15 15.33
N GLY A 209 -8.09 -8.34 14.49
CA GLY A 209 -8.44 -9.67 14.00
C GLY A 209 -9.64 -9.66 13.05
N THR A 210 -10.15 -10.85 12.75
CA THR A 210 -11.38 -11.04 11.97
C THR A 210 -12.47 -11.73 12.80
N LEU A 211 -13.72 -11.43 12.48
CA LEU A 211 -14.94 -11.97 13.06
C LEU A 211 -15.88 -12.45 11.93
N LEU A 212 -16.96 -13.12 12.33
CA LEU A 212 -17.96 -13.78 11.48
C LEU A 212 -17.44 -15.06 10.82
N GLU A 213 -18.37 -15.91 10.36
CA GLU A 213 -18.06 -17.24 9.80
C GLU A 213 -17.14 -17.17 8.57
N ASP A 214 -17.26 -16.09 7.79
CA ASP A 214 -16.47 -15.89 6.58
C ASP A 214 -15.26 -14.98 6.81
N ASN A 215 -14.93 -14.64 8.06
CA ASN A 215 -13.85 -13.70 8.41
C ASN A 215 -13.95 -12.34 7.70
N ASN A 216 -15.18 -11.92 7.40
CA ASN A 216 -15.46 -10.77 6.57
C ASN A 216 -15.69 -9.48 7.37
N LEU A 217 -15.64 -9.53 8.70
CA LEU A 217 -15.58 -8.37 9.57
C LEU A 217 -14.20 -8.28 10.23
N SER A 218 -13.36 -7.35 9.78
CA SER A 218 -12.10 -7.04 10.46
C SER A 218 -12.31 -5.99 11.52
N TYR A 219 -11.70 -6.19 12.69
CA TYR A 219 -11.69 -5.20 13.78
C TYR A 219 -10.26 -4.87 14.19
N SER A 220 -10.05 -3.66 14.68
CA SER A 220 -8.80 -3.25 15.32
C SER A 220 -9.12 -2.25 16.42
N VAL A 221 -8.65 -2.54 17.64
CA VAL A 221 -8.79 -1.67 18.80
C VAL A 221 -7.41 -1.45 19.39
N GLN A 222 -6.99 -0.20 19.45
CA GLN A 222 -5.65 0.19 19.88
C GLN A 222 -5.77 1.40 20.81
N THR A 223 -5.01 1.41 21.89
CA THR A 223 -4.95 2.50 22.86
C THR A 223 -3.50 2.77 23.23
N GLY A 224 -3.18 4.02 23.47
CA GLY A 224 -1.82 4.46 23.59
C GLY A 224 -1.71 5.80 24.29
N TYR A 225 -0.46 6.24 24.41
CA TYR A 225 -0.12 7.51 25.00
C TYR A 225 1.03 8.12 24.22
N ALA A 226 0.83 9.35 23.77
CA ALA A 226 1.84 10.16 23.10
C ALA A 226 2.19 11.34 24.01
N GLY A 227 3.47 11.62 24.21
CA GLY A 227 3.89 12.77 25.02
C GLY A 227 5.31 13.23 24.73
N GLY A 228 5.60 14.46 25.13
CA GLY A 228 6.93 15.07 24.96
C GLY A 228 7.10 15.78 23.62
N GLY A 229 8.29 16.33 23.39
CA GLY A 229 8.57 17.25 22.28
C GLY A 229 7.99 18.63 22.58
N ASP A 230 6.90 19.00 21.90
CA ASP A 230 6.26 20.33 21.96
C ASP A 230 5.44 20.59 23.24
N GLY A 231 5.67 19.81 24.30
CA GLY A 231 4.93 19.92 25.57
C GLY A 231 3.48 19.43 25.51
N ASN A 232 3.02 18.89 24.38
CA ASN A 232 1.72 18.23 24.31
C ASN A 232 1.86 16.76 24.72
N SER A 233 0.93 16.30 25.56
CA SER A 233 0.87 14.91 25.96
C SER A 233 -0.56 14.49 26.11
N GLY A 234 -0.89 13.31 25.61
CA GLY A 234 -2.22 12.80 25.73
C GLY A 234 -2.42 11.35 25.37
N SER A 235 -3.55 10.83 25.84
CA SER A 235 -4.00 9.50 25.47
C SER A 235 -4.47 9.47 24.02
N THR A 236 -4.27 8.33 23.37
CA THR A 236 -4.80 8.08 22.03
C THR A 236 -5.55 6.76 22.02
N GLY A 237 -6.63 6.69 21.26
CA GLY A 237 -7.49 5.52 21.13
C GLY A 237 -8.02 5.44 19.72
N TYR A 238 -7.87 4.27 19.10
CA TYR A 238 -8.30 3.99 17.74
C TYR A 238 -9.13 2.72 17.76
N ALA A 239 -10.33 2.78 17.20
CA ALA A 239 -11.17 1.62 16.97
C ALA A 239 -11.61 1.63 15.51
N THR A 240 -11.47 0.51 14.81
CA THR A 240 -11.93 0.37 13.43
C THR A 240 -12.66 -0.94 13.23
N LEU A 241 -13.71 -0.89 12.40
CA LEU A 241 -14.50 -2.01 11.93
C LEU A 241 -14.57 -1.92 10.42
N ASN A 242 -14.22 -3.00 9.72
CA ASN A 242 -14.26 -3.10 8.27
C ASN A 242 -15.04 -4.35 7.89
N TYR A 243 -16.18 -4.18 7.25
CA TYR A 243 -17.05 -5.25 6.80
C TYR A 243 -16.97 -5.39 5.27
N ARG A 244 -16.78 -6.62 4.79
CA ARG A 244 -16.80 -7.00 3.37
C ARG A 244 -17.99 -7.91 3.09
N GLY A 245 -19.07 -7.35 2.55
CA GLY A 245 -20.29 -8.08 2.24
C GLY A 245 -20.39 -8.48 0.77
N GLY A 246 -21.45 -9.24 0.44
CA GLY A 246 -21.75 -9.61 -0.94
C GLY A 246 -22.23 -8.44 -1.80
N TYR A 247 -22.78 -7.39 -1.18
CA TYR A 247 -23.33 -6.22 -1.85
C TYR A 247 -22.43 -4.97 -1.79
N GLY A 248 -21.28 -5.06 -1.12
CA GLY A 248 -20.40 -3.92 -0.88
C GLY A 248 -19.64 -4.04 0.43
N ASN A 249 -18.81 -3.04 0.70
CA ASN A 249 -17.99 -2.90 1.89
C ASN A 249 -18.47 -1.70 2.72
N ALA A 250 -18.38 -1.83 4.04
CA ALA A 250 -18.62 -0.74 4.97
C ALA A 250 -17.46 -0.64 5.95
N ASN A 251 -17.04 0.57 6.27
CA ASN A 251 -16.05 0.82 7.30
C ASN A 251 -16.53 1.90 8.27
N ILE A 252 -16.21 1.69 9.54
CA ILE A 252 -16.46 2.63 10.63
C ILE A 252 -15.19 2.69 11.45
N GLY A 253 -14.68 3.89 11.68
CA GLY A 253 -13.53 4.14 12.51
C GLY A 253 -13.83 5.20 13.54
N TYR A 254 -13.25 5.09 14.71
CA TYR A 254 -13.29 6.12 15.74
C TYR A 254 -11.86 6.37 16.19
N SER A 255 -11.44 7.63 16.15
CA SER A 255 -10.16 8.09 16.64
C SER A 255 -10.39 9.11 17.73
N HIS A 256 -9.77 8.88 18.87
CA HIS A 256 -9.74 9.77 19.99
C HIS A 256 -8.29 10.09 20.31
N SER A 257 -7.97 11.38 20.29
CA SER A 257 -6.82 11.95 20.96
C SER A 257 -7.33 12.97 21.97
N ASP A 258 -6.52 13.38 22.93
CA ASP A 258 -6.94 14.33 23.97
C ASP A 258 -7.54 15.63 23.39
N ASP A 259 -6.99 16.14 22.28
CA ASP A 259 -7.47 17.37 21.62
C ASP A 259 -8.49 17.13 20.49
N ILE A 260 -8.49 15.95 19.87
CA ILE A 260 -9.20 15.69 18.60
C ILE A 260 -10.02 14.41 18.73
N LYS A 261 -11.32 14.50 18.40
CA LYS A 261 -12.22 13.34 18.31
C LYS A 261 -12.80 13.28 16.92
N GLN A 262 -12.63 12.16 16.25
CA GLN A 262 -13.04 11.96 14.87
C GLN A 262 -13.76 10.62 14.71
N LEU A 263 -14.85 10.65 13.96
CA LEU A 263 -15.59 9.48 13.54
C LEU A 263 -15.47 9.37 12.02
N TYR A 264 -14.92 8.25 11.56
CA TYR A 264 -14.80 7.88 10.16
C TYR A 264 -15.92 6.92 9.81
N TYR A 265 -16.56 7.15 8.68
CA TYR A 265 -17.55 6.24 8.13
C TYR A 265 -17.42 6.25 6.60
N GLY A 266 -17.58 5.10 5.99
CA GLY A 266 -17.47 4.95 4.55
C GLY A 266 -18.16 3.69 4.05
N VAL A 267 -18.75 3.81 2.87
CA VAL A 267 -19.36 2.69 2.16
C VAL A 267 -18.78 2.70 0.76
N SER A 268 -18.37 1.53 0.28
CA SER A 268 -17.83 1.36 -1.06
C SER A 268 -18.40 0.08 -1.68
N GLY A 269 -18.69 0.09 -2.96
CA GLY A 269 -19.29 -1.05 -3.64
C GLY A 269 -19.10 -0.96 -5.14
N GLY A 270 -19.37 -2.07 -5.80
CA GLY A 270 -19.36 -2.22 -7.25
C GLY A 270 -20.76 -2.39 -7.79
N VAL A 271 -21.04 -1.83 -8.97
CA VAL A 271 -22.29 -2.03 -9.70
C VAL A 271 -21.93 -2.51 -11.10
N LEU A 272 -22.41 -3.69 -11.49
CA LEU A 272 -22.24 -4.21 -12.84
C LEU A 272 -23.59 -4.27 -13.55
N ALA A 273 -23.75 -3.45 -14.58
CA ALA A 273 -24.87 -3.55 -15.52
C ALA A 273 -24.49 -4.52 -16.64
N HIS A 274 -25.31 -5.54 -16.86
CA HIS A 274 -25.12 -6.58 -17.87
C HIS A 274 -26.46 -6.99 -18.49
N ALA A 275 -26.41 -7.85 -19.52
CA ALA A 275 -27.61 -8.25 -20.28
C ALA A 275 -28.75 -8.85 -19.42
N ASN A 276 -28.44 -9.39 -18.24
CA ASN A 276 -29.42 -9.98 -17.32
C ASN A 276 -29.77 -9.06 -16.12
N GLY A 277 -29.45 -7.77 -16.20
CA GLY A 277 -29.81 -6.76 -15.21
C GLY A 277 -28.60 -6.14 -14.51
N VAL A 278 -28.81 -5.71 -13.26
CA VAL A 278 -27.79 -5.02 -12.45
C VAL A 278 -27.43 -5.86 -11.25
N THR A 279 -26.15 -6.19 -11.09
CA THR A 279 -25.64 -6.94 -9.94
C THR A 279 -24.72 -6.04 -9.11
N LEU A 280 -24.96 -6.01 -7.80
CA LEU A 280 -24.14 -5.29 -6.84
C LEU A 280 -23.05 -6.21 -6.29
N GLY A 281 -21.94 -5.62 -5.85
CA GLY A 281 -20.81 -6.36 -5.35
C GLY A 281 -19.87 -5.51 -4.51
N GLN A 282 -18.76 -6.12 -4.09
CA GLN A 282 -17.60 -5.39 -3.59
C GLN A 282 -17.05 -4.44 -4.68
N PRO A 283 -16.26 -3.40 -4.32
CA PRO A 283 -15.64 -2.50 -5.29
C PRO A 283 -14.94 -3.26 -6.42
N LEU A 284 -15.24 -2.88 -7.66
CA LEU A 284 -14.73 -3.55 -8.85
C LEU A 284 -13.26 -3.18 -9.09
N ASN A 285 -12.46 -4.15 -9.49
CA ASN A 285 -11.10 -3.94 -9.99
C ASN A 285 -11.10 -3.97 -11.53
N ASP A 286 -9.94 -3.73 -12.15
CA ASP A 286 -9.81 -3.66 -13.62
C ASP A 286 -10.48 -4.84 -14.35
N THR A 287 -10.32 -6.05 -13.83
CA THR A 287 -10.84 -7.29 -14.43
C THR A 287 -11.86 -7.95 -13.51
N VAL A 288 -13.06 -8.16 -14.04
CA VAL A 288 -14.23 -8.61 -13.27
C VAL A 288 -14.81 -9.87 -13.89
N VAL A 289 -15.18 -10.82 -13.04
CA VAL A 289 -15.93 -12.03 -13.46
C VAL A 289 -17.34 -11.97 -12.93
N LEU A 290 -18.32 -12.07 -13.82
CA LEU A 290 -19.73 -12.18 -13.49
C LEU A 290 -20.11 -13.65 -13.36
N VAL A 291 -20.49 -14.06 -12.16
CA VAL A 291 -21.06 -15.38 -11.88
C VAL A 291 -22.55 -15.32 -12.17
N LYS A 292 -23.02 -16.21 -13.04
CA LYS A 292 -24.44 -16.42 -13.33
C LYS A 292 -24.83 -17.84 -12.96
N ALA A 293 -25.53 -17.98 -11.85
CA ALA A 293 -26.08 -19.24 -11.35
C ALA A 293 -27.55 -19.03 -10.94
N PRO A 294 -28.49 -18.87 -11.91
CA PRO A 294 -29.88 -18.54 -11.60
C PRO A 294 -30.51 -19.58 -10.67
N GLY A 295 -31.04 -19.10 -9.53
CA GLY A 295 -31.66 -19.95 -8.51
C GLY A 295 -30.75 -20.33 -7.33
N ALA A 296 -29.43 -20.19 -7.46
CA ALA A 296 -28.50 -20.33 -6.34
C ALA A 296 -28.48 -19.02 -5.54
N LYS A 297 -29.30 -18.90 -4.50
CA LYS A 297 -29.32 -17.74 -3.62
C LYS A 297 -28.29 -17.91 -2.50
N ASP A 298 -27.65 -16.83 -2.09
CA ASP A 298 -26.70 -16.80 -0.95
C ASP A 298 -25.55 -17.83 -1.05
N ALA A 299 -25.25 -18.31 -2.26
CA ALA A 299 -24.17 -19.23 -2.52
C ALA A 299 -22.82 -18.51 -2.40
N LYS A 300 -21.96 -19.04 -1.53
CA LYS A 300 -20.61 -18.53 -1.33
C LYS A 300 -19.71 -18.92 -2.51
N VAL A 301 -18.86 -17.99 -2.94
CA VAL A 301 -17.81 -18.30 -3.92
C VAL A 301 -16.54 -18.72 -3.18
N GLU A 302 -15.95 -19.85 -3.56
CA GLU A 302 -14.71 -20.35 -2.98
C GLU A 302 -13.55 -19.35 -3.19
N ASN A 303 -12.64 -19.29 -2.22
CA ASN A 303 -11.45 -18.42 -2.22
C ASN A 303 -11.75 -16.91 -2.30
N GLN A 304 -12.99 -16.49 -2.02
CA GLN A 304 -13.44 -15.11 -2.17
C GLN A 304 -14.21 -14.66 -0.92
N THR A 305 -13.51 -13.99 -0.01
CA THR A 305 -14.07 -13.54 1.28
C THR A 305 -15.22 -12.56 1.09
N GLY A 306 -16.37 -12.89 1.66
CA GLY A 306 -17.57 -12.06 1.66
C GLY A 306 -18.32 -12.05 0.33
N VAL A 307 -17.87 -12.77 -0.70
CA VAL A 307 -18.55 -12.80 -2.01
C VAL A 307 -19.61 -13.88 -2.00
N ARG A 308 -20.87 -13.45 -2.15
CA ARG A 308 -22.03 -14.33 -2.25
C ARG A 308 -22.93 -13.92 -3.40
N THR A 309 -23.67 -14.87 -3.96
CA THR A 309 -24.68 -14.60 -4.98
C THR A 309 -25.85 -13.82 -4.41
N ASP A 310 -26.33 -12.86 -5.19
CA ASP A 310 -27.52 -12.08 -4.88
C ASP A 310 -28.79 -12.96 -4.87
N TRP A 311 -29.91 -12.33 -4.54
CA TRP A 311 -31.23 -12.97 -4.51
C TRP A 311 -31.69 -13.54 -5.87
N ARG A 312 -31.04 -13.20 -6.98
CA ARG A 312 -31.29 -13.73 -8.34
C ARG A 312 -30.29 -14.83 -8.73
N GLY A 313 -29.23 -15.04 -7.96
CA GLY A 313 -28.16 -15.98 -8.26
C GLY A 313 -27.02 -15.39 -9.09
N TYR A 314 -26.79 -14.08 -9.00
CA TYR A 314 -25.66 -13.40 -9.63
C TYR A 314 -24.65 -12.91 -8.60
N ALA A 315 -23.36 -13.09 -8.87
CA ALA A 315 -22.29 -12.51 -8.05
C ALA A 315 -21.27 -11.82 -8.93
N VAL A 316 -20.63 -10.77 -8.41
CA VAL A 316 -19.54 -10.09 -9.09
C VAL A 316 -18.26 -10.32 -8.31
N LEU A 317 -17.27 -10.90 -9.00
CA LEU A 317 -15.95 -11.19 -8.43
C LEU A 317 -15.02 -9.99 -8.65
N PRO A 318 -14.55 -9.33 -7.57
CA PRO A 318 -13.68 -8.17 -7.68
C PRO A 318 -12.23 -8.54 -8.02
N TYR A 319 -11.82 -9.80 -7.84
CA TYR A 319 -10.45 -10.26 -8.06
C TYR A 319 -10.40 -11.35 -9.12
N ALA A 320 -9.90 -11.01 -10.31
CA ALA A 320 -9.56 -11.96 -11.36
C ALA A 320 -8.23 -11.57 -12.00
N THR A 321 -7.36 -12.55 -12.22
CA THR A 321 -6.04 -12.33 -12.82
C THR A 321 -6.15 -12.34 -14.33
N GLU A 322 -5.63 -11.31 -15.01
CA GLU A 322 -5.65 -11.24 -16.47
C GLU A 322 -4.76 -12.31 -17.10
N TYR A 323 -5.15 -12.76 -18.30
CA TYR A 323 -4.38 -13.68 -19.14
C TYR A 323 -4.00 -14.99 -18.45
N ARG A 324 -4.73 -15.36 -17.39
CA ARG A 324 -4.56 -16.60 -16.63
C ARG A 324 -5.91 -17.26 -16.39
N GLU A 325 -5.88 -18.57 -16.22
CA GLU A 325 -7.06 -19.31 -15.77
C GLU A 325 -7.42 -18.91 -14.34
N ASN A 326 -8.68 -18.49 -14.16
CA ASN A 326 -9.27 -18.23 -12.86
C ASN A 326 -10.33 -19.28 -12.61
N ARG A 327 -10.14 -20.09 -11.57
CA ARG A 327 -11.11 -21.07 -11.12
C ARG A 327 -12.20 -20.38 -10.30
N VAL A 328 -13.43 -20.43 -10.80
CA VAL A 328 -14.64 -19.92 -10.14
C VAL A 328 -15.45 -21.11 -9.67
N ALA A 329 -15.56 -21.27 -8.36
CA ALA A 329 -16.30 -22.38 -7.76
C ALA A 329 -17.31 -21.87 -6.74
N LEU A 330 -18.52 -22.42 -6.76
CA LEU A 330 -19.55 -22.18 -5.74
C LEU A 330 -19.44 -23.26 -4.66
N ASP A 331 -19.45 -22.83 -3.40
CA ASP A 331 -19.42 -23.72 -2.24
C ASP A 331 -20.77 -24.43 -2.09
N THR A 332 -20.81 -25.71 -2.44
CA THR A 332 -22.01 -26.53 -2.43
C THR A 332 -22.61 -26.70 -1.03
N ASN A 333 -21.84 -26.50 0.04
CA ASN A 333 -22.36 -26.55 1.42
C ASN A 333 -23.25 -25.35 1.77
N THR A 334 -23.18 -24.28 0.96
CA THR A 334 -23.99 -23.06 1.14
C THR A 334 -25.21 -23.01 0.23
N LEU A 335 -25.40 -24.01 -0.64
CA LEU A 335 -26.59 -24.11 -1.47
C LEU A 335 -27.81 -24.50 -0.62
N ALA A 336 -28.98 -24.04 -1.05
CA ALA A 336 -30.23 -24.50 -0.46
C ALA A 336 -30.47 -25.99 -0.78
N ASP A 337 -31.11 -26.71 0.15
CA ASP A 337 -31.37 -28.16 0.02
C ASP A 337 -32.11 -28.57 -1.26
N ASN A 338 -32.79 -27.64 -1.92
CA ASN A 338 -33.55 -27.82 -3.15
C ASN A 338 -32.84 -27.29 -4.42
N VAL A 339 -31.55 -26.97 -4.33
CA VAL A 339 -30.75 -26.45 -5.44
C VAL A 339 -29.53 -27.34 -5.65
N ASP A 340 -29.42 -27.89 -6.86
CA ASP A 340 -28.24 -28.61 -7.32
C ASP A 340 -27.66 -27.95 -8.58
N LEU A 341 -26.35 -28.05 -8.77
CA LEU A 341 -25.61 -27.44 -9.87
C LEU A 341 -25.05 -28.53 -10.79
N ASP A 342 -25.27 -28.41 -12.12
CA ASP A 342 -24.71 -29.35 -13.10
C ASP A 342 -23.18 -29.36 -13.02
N ASN A 343 -22.61 -28.17 -12.82
CA ASN A 343 -21.19 -27.96 -12.59
C ASN A 343 -21.06 -26.88 -11.52
N ALA A 344 -20.44 -27.20 -10.39
CA ALA A 344 -20.15 -26.22 -9.33
C ALA A 344 -18.88 -25.41 -9.59
N VAL A 345 -18.07 -25.82 -10.59
CA VAL A 345 -16.76 -25.23 -10.91
C VAL A 345 -16.70 -24.86 -12.39
N ALA A 346 -16.21 -23.65 -12.68
CA ALA A 346 -15.91 -23.18 -14.02
C ALA A 346 -14.57 -22.44 -14.06
N ASN A 347 -13.87 -22.51 -15.19
CA ASN A 347 -12.63 -21.78 -15.43
C ASN A 347 -12.85 -20.68 -16.47
N VAL A 348 -12.25 -19.50 -16.23
CA VAL A 348 -12.30 -18.36 -17.15
C VAL A 348 -10.90 -17.78 -17.38
N VAL A 349 -10.65 -17.29 -18.60
CA VAL A 349 -9.40 -16.61 -18.97
C VAL A 349 -9.72 -15.19 -19.45
N PRO A 350 -9.74 -14.19 -18.55
CA PRO A 350 -10.10 -12.83 -18.92
C PRO A 350 -8.92 -12.08 -19.55
N THR A 351 -9.21 -11.19 -20.50
CA THR A 351 -8.25 -10.17 -20.98
C THR A 351 -8.39 -8.89 -20.16
N ARG A 352 -7.32 -8.10 -20.06
CA ARG A 352 -7.32 -6.85 -19.28
C ARG A 352 -8.50 -5.93 -19.62
N GLY A 353 -9.26 -5.52 -18.59
CA GLY A 353 -10.34 -4.54 -18.73
C GLY A 353 -11.62 -5.05 -19.39
N ARG A 354 -11.75 -6.36 -19.68
CA ARG A 354 -13.01 -6.95 -20.13
C ARG A 354 -13.70 -7.66 -18.98
N SER A 355 -15.00 -7.43 -18.83
CA SER A 355 -15.86 -8.28 -18.01
C SER A 355 -16.10 -9.60 -18.75
N CYS A 356 -15.83 -10.72 -18.08
CA CYS A 356 -16.18 -12.04 -18.57
C CYS A 356 -17.45 -12.54 -17.85
N GLU A 357 -18.48 -12.92 -18.61
CA GLU A 357 -19.67 -13.60 -18.08
C GLU A 357 -19.43 -15.10 -18.06
N GLN A 358 -19.58 -15.74 -16.89
CA GLN A 358 -19.53 -17.20 -16.77
C GLN A 358 -20.85 -17.74 -16.22
N SER A 359 -21.47 -18.62 -17.00
CA SER A 359 -22.72 -19.28 -16.65
C SER A 359 -22.46 -20.66 -16.06
N LEU A 360 -22.88 -20.87 -14.82
CA LEU A 360 -23.00 -22.19 -14.19
C LEU A 360 -24.48 -22.60 -14.32
N LYS A 361 -24.76 -23.74 -14.96
CA LYS A 361 -26.13 -24.22 -15.23
C LYS A 361 -26.63 -25.10 -14.08
N ARG A 362 -27.95 -25.04 -13.86
CA ARG A 362 -28.68 -25.78 -12.83
C ARG A 362 -29.18 -27.11 -13.43
N ALA A 363 -28.95 -28.20 -12.68
CA ALA A 363 -29.67 -29.45 -12.87
C ALA A 363 -31.06 -29.30 -12.23
N LEU A 364 -32.15 -29.48 -12.98
CA LEU A 364 -33.47 -29.74 -12.40
C LEU A 364 -33.61 -31.25 -12.27
N GLY A 365 -33.43 -31.76 -11.05
CA GLY A 365 -33.79 -33.12 -10.65
C GLY A 365 -35.12 -33.13 -9.93
#